data_AF-A0A3D0JHQ1-F1
#
_entry.id   AF-A0A3D0JHQ1-F1
#
_cell.length_a   1.000
_cell.length_b   1.000
_cell.length_c   1.000
_cell.angle_alpha   90.00
_cell.angle_beta   90.00
_cell.angle_gamma   90.00
#
_symmetry.space_group_name_H-M   'P 1'
#
loop_
_entity.id
_entity.type
_entity.pdbx_description
1 polymer ?
#
loop_
_entity_poly.entity_id
_entity_poly.type
_entity_poly.pdbx_seq_one_letter_code
_entity_poly.pdbx_strand_id
1 'polypeptide(L)'
;GAEKASQLLGETEDLVEFLEKVVERMREVLDYTPELLPVLKEAGVVDSGGAGLLAIMEGALKALKGEDIDVSAVVGDAEAGAAKKNLDSSKISTANIKYGYCTEFIVVLDEPLDTQVEEAFKNYLLGMGDSLVFVGDEEYIKIHVHTNHPGEVFEKALTYGQLSRMKIDNMRIEATEKFEEEREKIAAAQGDEKMAEAMFADIVSRNERSSSAINSGIKINEKKAEAPKKEEVKEVGFIAVSIGSGMNEIFKGLGVDYIIEGGQTMNPSTEDMLNAISNVNAKTIYILPNNGNVVLAANQAATLTKDKKIVVVPSKTVPQGIAALINYVYDRTPEENTEYMKEQMAAIKSGEVTYAVRDTTYEGKTIKQNDIMGIGDKGIAAVGSDIEETALELIASMIDEDSGLVSIYYGAERTEEDAEKLSNLISEKYPDVDVDVQNGGQPIYYYVLSVE
;
A
#
# COMPACT_ATOMS: atom_id res chain seq x y z
N GLY A 1 30.07 -0.02 13.46
CA GLY A 1 30.54 0.97 12.47
C GLY A 1 30.91 2.29 13.14
N ALA A 2 29.92 3.13 13.46
CA ALA A 2 30.13 4.50 13.95
C ALA A 2 31.06 4.62 15.18
N GLU A 3 30.89 3.77 16.20
CA GLU A 3 31.77 3.79 17.38
C GLU A 3 33.24 3.51 17.03
N LYS A 4 33.48 2.57 16.10
CA LYS A 4 34.83 2.24 15.62
C LYS A 4 35.42 3.38 14.79
N ALA A 5 34.61 4.01 13.95
CA ALA A 5 35.00 5.21 13.23
C ALA A 5 35.43 6.33 14.19
N SER A 6 34.66 6.57 15.27
CA SER A 6 35.00 7.55 16.31
C SER A 6 36.29 7.22 17.06
N GLN A 7 36.56 5.93 17.33
CA GLN A 7 37.80 5.49 17.98
C GLN A 7 39.03 5.71 17.09
N LEU A 8 38.89 5.59 15.78
CA LEU A 8 39.99 5.74 14.82
C LEU A 8 40.31 7.21 14.50
N LEU A 9 39.50 8.16 14.98
CA LEU A 9 39.76 9.60 14.81
C LEU A 9 41.09 9.98 15.49
N GLY A 10 42.07 10.37 14.68
CA GLY A 10 43.41 10.75 15.15
C GLY A 10 44.40 9.58 15.27
N GLU A 11 43.99 8.34 14.95
CA GLU A 11 44.89 7.17 14.93
C GLU A 11 45.45 6.87 13.53
N THR A 12 44.69 7.18 12.47
CA THR A 12 45.15 7.06 11.08
C THR A 12 44.62 8.22 10.24
N GLU A 13 45.45 8.71 9.32
CA GLU A 13 45.09 9.69 8.29
C GLU A 13 44.86 9.01 6.93
N ASP A 14 45.10 7.70 6.84
CA ASP A 14 44.86 6.91 5.63
C ASP A 14 43.38 6.48 5.59
N LEU A 15 42.67 7.01 4.60
CA LEU A 15 41.24 6.76 4.42
C LEU A 15 40.92 5.29 4.11
N VAL A 16 41.82 4.59 3.41
CA VAL A 16 41.64 3.17 3.07
C VAL A 16 41.80 2.34 4.34
N GLU A 17 42.87 2.58 5.11
CA GLU A 17 43.11 1.89 6.39
C GLU A 17 41.97 2.15 7.39
N PHE A 18 41.49 3.40 7.45
CA PHE A 18 40.35 3.78 8.27
C PHE A 18 39.10 2.96 7.91
N LEU A 19 38.77 2.93 6.62
CA LEU A 19 37.55 2.29 6.15
C LEU A 19 37.61 0.76 6.25
N GLU A 20 38.79 0.15 6.06
CA GLU A 20 39.02 -1.27 6.30
C GLU A 20 38.65 -1.68 7.73
N LYS A 21 39.17 -0.95 8.73
CA LYS A 21 38.90 -1.24 10.15
C LYS A 21 37.44 -1.00 10.53
N VAL A 22 36.78 -0.04 9.88
CA VAL A 22 35.34 0.23 10.10
C VAL A 22 34.48 -0.87 9.50
N VAL A 23 34.77 -1.29 8.26
CA VAL A 23 34.07 -2.37 7.55
C VAL A 23 34.24 -3.71 8.28
N GLU A 24 35.44 -4.02 8.76
CA GLU A 24 35.71 -5.21 9.57
C GLU A 24 34.81 -5.24 10.82
N ARG A 25 34.74 -4.13 11.56
CA ARG A 25 33.86 -4.04 12.73
C ARG A 25 32.38 -4.13 12.37
N MET A 26 31.98 -3.65 11.18
CA MET A 26 30.60 -3.79 10.72
C MET A 26 30.24 -5.25 10.43
N ARG A 27 31.14 -6.04 9.83
CA ARG A 27 30.94 -7.50 9.66
C ARG A 27 30.74 -8.21 10.98
N GLU A 28 31.63 -7.98 11.95
CA GLU A 28 31.54 -8.61 13.27
C GLU A 28 30.20 -8.33 13.97
N VAL A 29 29.72 -7.09 13.87
CA VAL A 29 28.45 -6.69 14.49
C VAL A 29 27.28 -7.31 13.74
N LEU A 30 27.33 -7.36 12.41
CA LEU A 30 26.31 -8.00 11.59
C LEU A 30 26.15 -9.48 11.94
N ASP A 31 27.26 -10.21 12.09
CA ASP A 31 27.28 -11.63 12.49
C ASP A 31 26.68 -11.84 13.90
N TYR A 32 26.73 -10.81 14.75
CA TYR A 32 26.17 -10.85 16.10
C TYR A 32 24.69 -10.42 16.16
N THR A 33 24.12 -9.87 15.09
CA THR A 33 22.71 -9.44 15.07
C THR A 33 21.68 -10.51 15.43
N PRO A 34 21.87 -11.81 15.11
CA PRO A 34 20.94 -12.84 15.57
C PRO A 34 20.89 -12.98 17.11
N GLU A 35 21.97 -12.63 17.83
CA GLU A 35 21.97 -12.67 19.30
C GLU A 35 21.32 -11.43 19.93
N LEU A 36 21.11 -10.37 19.14
CA LEU A 36 20.45 -9.15 19.59
C LEU A 36 18.93 -9.21 19.46
N LEU A 37 18.41 -10.02 18.51
CA LEU A 37 16.99 -10.10 18.19
C LEU A 37 16.52 -11.57 18.08
N PRO A 38 15.59 -12.04 18.95
CA PRO A 38 15.12 -13.43 18.94
C PRO A 38 14.56 -13.91 17.60
N VAL A 39 13.89 -13.04 16.85
CA VAL A 39 13.28 -13.36 15.54
C VAL A 39 14.34 -13.70 14.50
N LEU A 40 15.47 -12.98 14.48
CA LEU A 40 16.59 -13.24 13.57
C LEU A 40 17.27 -14.58 13.91
N LYS A 41 17.39 -14.89 15.20
CA LYS A 41 17.92 -16.18 15.69
C LYS A 41 17.07 -17.37 15.27
N GLU A 42 15.76 -17.24 15.34
CA GLU A 42 14.81 -18.28 14.93
C GLU A 42 14.83 -18.51 13.42
N ALA A 43 14.98 -17.43 12.64
CA ALA A 43 15.08 -17.48 11.18
C ALA A 43 16.47 -17.88 10.66
N GLY A 44 17.51 -17.80 11.50
CA GLY A 44 18.89 -18.12 11.11
C GLY A 44 19.48 -17.13 10.11
N VAL A 45 19.01 -15.88 10.12
CA VAL A 45 19.42 -14.81 9.21
C VAL A 45 19.99 -13.62 9.99
N VAL A 46 20.81 -12.81 9.35
CA VAL A 46 21.33 -11.55 9.91
C VAL A 46 20.39 -10.38 9.60
N ASP A 47 20.57 -9.25 10.26
CA ASP A 47 19.80 -8.03 10.00
C ASP A 47 20.01 -7.54 8.55
N SER A 48 18.92 -7.48 7.78
CA SER A 48 18.98 -7.11 6.36
C SER A 48 19.40 -5.65 6.14
N GLY A 49 19.03 -4.75 7.05
CA GLY A 49 19.46 -3.35 7.02
C GLY A 49 20.97 -3.20 7.25
N GLY A 50 21.50 -3.91 8.25
CA GLY A 50 22.93 -3.99 8.53
C GLY A 50 23.73 -4.61 7.40
N ALA A 51 23.19 -5.66 6.76
CA ALA A 51 23.81 -6.30 5.60
C ALA A 51 23.89 -5.36 4.39
N GLY A 52 22.81 -4.63 4.09
CA GLY A 52 22.79 -3.64 3.01
C GLY A 52 23.79 -2.50 3.23
N LEU A 53 23.86 -1.97 4.47
CA LEU A 53 24.82 -0.93 4.80
C LEU A 53 26.28 -1.41 4.70
N LEU A 54 26.55 -2.65 5.14
CA LEU A 54 27.87 -3.27 4.99
C LEU A 54 28.25 -3.39 3.51
N ALA A 55 27.33 -3.85 2.65
CA ALA A 55 27.59 -4.00 1.21
C ALA A 55 27.96 -2.68 0.54
N ILE A 56 27.29 -1.57 0.90
CA ILE A 56 27.63 -0.23 0.40
C ILE A 56 29.06 0.16 0.82
N MET A 57 29.40 -0.07 2.09
CA MET A 57 30.71 0.30 2.64
C MET A 57 31.85 -0.55 2.05
N GLU A 58 31.59 -1.84 1.77
CA GLU A 58 32.52 -2.71 1.05
C GLU A 58 32.72 -2.27 -0.40
N GLY A 59 31.65 -1.87 -1.08
CA GLY A 59 31.73 -1.30 -2.44
C GLY A 59 32.57 -0.03 -2.47
N ALA A 60 32.35 0.88 -1.51
CA ALA A 60 33.15 2.10 -1.37
C ALA A 60 34.63 1.80 -1.11
N LEU A 61 34.92 0.81 -0.25
CA LEU A 61 36.29 0.38 0.02
C LEU A 61 36.98 -0.20 -1.21
N LYS A 62 36.30 -1.05 -1.97
CA LYS A 62 36.82 -1.61 -3.23
C LYS A 62 37.13 -0.51 -4.25
N ALA A 63 36.22 0.46 -4.39
CA ALA A 63 36.44 1.62 -5.25
C ALA A 63 37.66 2.44 -4.84
N LEU A 64 37.86 2.68 -3.53
CA LEU A 64 39.01 3.41 -3.01
C LEU A 64 40.34 2.66 -3.22
N LYS A 65 40.31 1.33 -3.21
CA LYS A 65 41.48 0.48 -3.53
C LYS A 65 41.78 0.38 -5.03
N GLY A 66 40.92 0.93 -5.88
CA GLY A 66 41.02 0.79 -7.34
C GLY A 66 40.75 -0.64 -7.82
N GLU A 67 40.00 -1.42 -7.04
CA GLU A 67 39.55 -2.74 -7.46
C GLU A 67 38.38 -2.59 -8.44
N ASP A 68 38.40 -3.31 -9.56
CA ASP A 68 37.29 -3.34 -10.51
C ASP A 68 36.06 -3.96 -9.83
N ILE A 69 34.96 -3.21 -9.79
CA ILE A 69 33.68 -3.68 -9.25
C ILE A 69 32.94 -4.37 -10.37
N ASP A 70 32.99 -5.70 -10.39
CA ASP A 70 32.20 -6.51 -11.31
C ASP A 70 30.72 -6.48 -10.93
N VAL A 71 29.98 -5.57 -11.55
CA VAL A 71 28.53 -5.41 -11.42
C VAL A 71 27.74 -6.53 -12.10
N SER A 72 28.39 -7.44 -12.84
CA SER A 72 27.70 -8.56 -13.50
C SER A 72 27.31 -9.69 -12.52
N ALA A 73 27.99 -9.80 -11.37
CA ALA A 73 27.70 -10.79 -10.34
C ALA A 73 26.46 -10.46 -9.48
N VAL A 74 26.02 -9.20 -9.46
CA VAL A 74 24.82 -8.75 -8.71
C VAL A 74 23.52 -9.34 -9.30
N VAL A 75 23.58 -9.86 -10.53
CA VAL A 75 22.45 -10.50 -11.23
C VAL A 75 22.42 -12.02 -11.01
N GLY A 76 23.45 -12.62 -10.39
CA GLY A 76 23.66 -14.08 -10.44
C GLY A 76 23.75 -14.83 -9.10
N ASP A 77 24.11 -14.17 -7.98
CA ASP A 77 24.47 -14.89 -6.74
C ASP A 77 23.43 -14.78 -5.60
N ALA A 78 22.21 -14.30 -5.88
CA ALA A 78 21.12 -14.32 -4.90
C ALA A 78 20.59 -15.74 -4.56
N GLU A 79 21.11 -16.79 -5.21
CA GLU A 79 20.60 -18.17 -5.08
C GLU A 79 21.39 -19.11 -4.15
N ALA A 80 22.54 -18.71 -3.60
CA ALA A 80 23.41 -19.66 -2.89
C ALA A 80 23.71 -19.26 -1.43
N GLY A 81 22.74 -19.39 -0.53
CA GLY A 81 23.02 -19.07 0.88
C GLY A 81 21.95 -19.34 1.94
N ALA A 82 20.95 -20.21 1.73
CA ALA A 82 20.01 -20.59 2.78
C ALA A 82 20.05 -22.11 3.02
N ALA A 83 20.80 -22.53 4.05
CA ALA A 83 20.78 -23.90 4.52
C ALA A 83 19.37 -24.27 5.02
N LYS A 84 18.79 -25.29 4.37
CA LYS A 84 17.49 -25.90 4.66
C LYS A 84 17.27 -26.16 6.16
N LYS A 85 16.21 -25.56 6.71
CA LYS A 85 15.45 -26.16 7.82
C LYS A 85 13.97 -26.07 7.50
N ASN A 86 13.36 -27.23 7.23
CA ASN A 86 11.93 -27.40 7.02
C ASN A 86 11.14 -26.81 8.21
N LEU A 87 10.49 -25.69 8.00
CA LEU A 87 9.36 -25.24 8.81
C LEU A 87 8.10 -25.53 8.00
N ASP A 88 7.28 -26.41 8.57
CA ASP A 88 6.03 -26.92 8.02
C ASP A 88 4.99 -25.78 7.94
N SER A 89 4.91 -25.12 6.78
CA SER A 89 3.93 -24.08 6.47
C SER A 89 2.55 -24.62 6.06
N SER A 90 2.30 -25.93 6.20
CA SER A 90 1.08 -26.58 5.70
C SER A 90 -0.20 -26.35 6.52
N LYS A 91 -0.27 -25.31 7.37
CA LYS A 91 -1.39 -25.08 8.30
C LYS A 91 -2.01 -23.68 8.34
N ILE A 92 -1.96 -22.90 7.27
CA ILE A 92 -2.94 -21.81 7.10
C ILE A 92 -4.10 -22.40 6.31
N SER A 93 -5.07 -22.95 7.05
CA SER A 93 -6.19 -23.67 6.47
C SER A 93 -7.13 -22.71 5.73
N THR A 94 -7.42 -23.01 4.47
CA THR A 94 -8.58 -22.54 3.70
C THR A 94 -9.93 -22.99 4.31
N ALA A 95 -9.96 -23.47 5.56
CA ALA A 95 -11.07 -24.18 6.17
C ALA A 95 -12.11 -23.29 6.87
N ASN A 96 -12.03 -21.96 6.80
CA ASN A 96 -12.94 -21.09 7.58
C ASN A 96 -13.67 -19.98 6.82
N ILE A 97 -13.79 -20.05 5.48
CA ILE A 97 -14.67 -19.13 4.72
C ILE A 97 -16.12 -19.64 4.76
N LYS A 98 -16.90 -19.14 5.71
CA LYS A 98 -18.32 -19.50 5.93
C LYS A 98 -19.23 -19.07 4.77
N TYR A 99 -19.04 -17.86 4.25
CA TYR A 99 -19.76 -17.33 3.08
C TYR A 99 -18.79 -17.16 1.92
N GLY A 100 -19.05 -17.85 0.81
CA GLY A 100 -18.07 -18.01 -0.27
C GLY A 100 -17.93 -16.83 -1.22
N TYR A 101 -18.92 -15.94 -1.27
CA TYR A 101 -18.95 -14.85 -2.23
C TYR A 101 -18.97 -13.48 -1.57
N CYS A 102 -18.06 -12.60 -1.98
CA CYS A 102 -18.16 -11.17 -1.77
C CYS A 102 -19.13 -10.60 -2.81
N THR A 103 -20.20 -9.94 -2.37
CA THR A 103 -21.24 -9.39 -3.25
C THR A 103 -21.34 -7.89 -3.05
N GLU A 104 -20.95 -7.12 -4.06
CA GLU A 104 -20.92 -5.66 -4.01
C GLU A 104 -21.79 -5.06 -5.12
N PHE A 105 -22.58 -4.05 -4.81
CA PHE A 105 -23.45 -3.38 -5.79
C PHE A 105 -23.98 -2.06 -5.24
N ILE A 106 -24.50 -1.23 -6.12
CA ILE A 106 -25.24 -0.01 -5.77
C ILE A 106 -26.69 -0.17 -6.20
N VAL A 107 -27.62 0.19 -5.32
CA VAL A 107 -29.05 0.36 -5.61
C VAL A 107 -29.30 1.84 -5.83
N VAL A 108 -29.67 2.25 -7.04
CA VAL A 108 -30.21 3.58 -7.31
C VAL A 108 -31.69 3.53 -6.94
N LEU A 109 -32.08 4.25 -5.90
CA LEU A 109 -33.40 4.14 -5.29
C LEU A 109 -34.49 4.72 -6.20
N ASP A 110 -35.64 4.03 -6.28
CA ASP A 110 -36.81 4.59 -6.96
C ASP A 110 -37.44 5.74 -6.14
N GLU A 111 -37.43 5.59 -4.82
CA GLU A 111 -37.85 6.59 -3.83
C GLU A 111 -36.95 6.47 -2.58
N PRO A 112 -36.72 7.57 -1.82
CA PRO A 112 -35.94 7.53 -0.59
C PRO A 112 -36.50 6.52 0.41
N LEU A 113 -35.64 5.73 1.05
CA LEU A 113 -36.09 4.76 2.05
C LEU A 113 -36.43 5.45 3.36
N ASP A 114 -37.59 5.14 3.92
CA ASP A 114 -37.86 5.47 5.32
C ASP A 114 -37.01 4.59 6.26
N THR A 115 -36.78 5.08 7.48
CA THR A 115 -35.90 4.43 8.46
C THR A 115 -36.33 3.00 8.79
N GLN A 116 -37.63 2.69 8.79
CA GLN A 116 -38.11 1.34 9.10
C GLN A 116 -37.86 0.37 7.94
N VAL A 117 -38.03 0.85 6.71
CA VAL A 117 -37.77 0.07 5.49
C VAL A 117 -36.27 -0.18 5.34
N GLU A 118 -35.44 0.82 5.62
CA GLU A 118 -33.98 0.69 5.60
C GLU A 118 -33.49 -0.33 6.65
N GLU A 119 -33.99 -0.24 7.90
CA GLU A 119 -33.67 -1.23 8.93
C GLU A 119 -34.12 -2.64 8.55
N ALA A 120 -35.33 -2.79 7.96
CA ALA A 120 -35.81 -4.07 7.49
C ALA A 120 -34.92 -4.64 6.37
N PHE A 121 -34.40 -3.79 5.48
CA PHE A 121 -33.50 -4.19 4.41
C PHE A 121 -32.13 -4.61 4.96
N LYS A 122 -31.54 -3.82 5.86
CA LYS A 122 -30.29 -4.17 6.57
C LYS A 122 -30.43 -5.51 7.30
N ASN A 123 -31.51 -5.70 8.05
CA ASN A 123 -31.76 -6.93 8.79
C ASN A 123 -31.92 -8.15 7.88
N TYR A 124 -32.58 -7.98 6.73
CA TYR A 124 -32.64 -9.03 5.72
C TYR A 124 -31.24 -9.44 5.24
N LEU A 125 -30.39 -8.47 4.89
CA LEU A 125 -29.04 -8.72 4.40
C LEU A 125 -28.13 -9.35 5.47
N LEU A 126 -28.24 -8.91 6.72
CA LEU A 126 -27.56 -9.53 7.86
C LEU A 126 -28.02 -10.99 8.09
N GLY A 127 -29.27 -11.31 7.76
CA GLY A 127 -29.77 -12.70 7.78
C GLY A 127 -29.16 -13.57 6.68
N MET A 128 -28.68 -12.96 5.59
CA MET A 128 -28.20 -13.63 4.38
C MET A 128 -26.68 -13.86 4.35
N GLY A 129 -25.93 -13.23 5.26
CA GLY A 129 -24.48 -13.15 5.16
C GLY A 129 -23.78 -12.68 6.43
N ASP A 130 -22.48 -12.47 6.33
CA ASP A 130 -21.70 -11.66 7.27
C ASP A 130 -21.06 -10.45 6.57
N SER A 131 -20.43 -9.58 7.35
CA SER A 131 -19.71 -8.39 6.87
C SER A 131 -20.55 -7.50 5.93
N LEU A 132 -21.71 -7.05 6.42
CA LEU A 132 -22.56 -6.10 5.70
C LEU A 132 -22.00 -4.67 5.79
N VAL A 133 -21.70 -4.08 4.64
CA VAL A 133 -21.57 -2.62 4.47
C VAL A 133 -22.84 -2.15 3.77
N PHE A 134 -23.51 -1.15 4.35
CA PHE A 134 -24.75 -0.58 3.81
C PHE A 134 -24.67 0.93 4.00
N VAL A 135 -24.26 1.63 2.94
CA VAL A 135 -23.93 3.07 2.98
C VAL A 135 -24.63 3.74 1.82
N GLY A 136 -25.42 4.76 2.09
CA GLY A 136 -26.22 5.44 1.08
C GLY A 136 -26.96 6.64 1.61
N ASP A 137 -27.58 7.38 0.70
CA ASP A 137 -28.43 8.52 0.96
C ASP A 137 -29.82 8.31 0.34
N GLU A 138 -30.54 9.41 0.07
CA GLU A 138 -31.89 9.40 -0.50
C GLU A 138 -31.92 8.93 -1.98
N GLU A 139 -30.79 8.99 -2.70
CA GLU A 139 -30.71 8.67 -4.14
C GLU A 139 -30.11 7.29 -4.41
N TYR A 140 -29.14 6.84 -3.62
CA TYR A 140 -28.53 5.53 -3.83
C TYR A 140 -27.98 4.88 -2.55
N ILE A 141 -27.84 3.55 -2.59
CA ILE A 141 -27.29 2.73 -1.50
C ILE A 141 -26.24 1.78 -2.06
N LYS A 142 -25.00 1.89 -1.58
CA LYS A 142 -23.92 0.93 -1.82
C LYS A 142 -23.96 -0.16 -0.78
N ILE A 143 -23.95 -1.41 -1.25
CA ILE A 143 -24.07 -2.61 -0.44
C ILE A 143 -22.88 -3.52 -0.72
N HIS A 144 -22.21 -3.98 0.34
CA HIS A 144 -21.24 -5.09 0.34
C HIS A 144 -21.75 -6.13 1.32
N VAL A 145 -21.86 -7.39 0.91
CA VAL A 145 -22.19 -8.47 1.83
C VAL A 145 -21.47 -9.76 1.43
N HIS A 146 -20.93 -10.48 2.40
CA HIS A 146 -20.44 -11.82 2.17
C HIS A 146 -21.60 -12.81 2.29
N THR A 147 -21.98 -13.44 1.19
CA THR A 147 -23.10 -14.38 1.17
C THR A 147 -22.79 -15.63 0.35
N ASN A 148 -23.57 -16.69 0.54
CA ASN A 148 -23.58 -17.85 -0.36
C ASN A 148 -24.63 -17.69 -1.47
N HIS A 149 -25.49 -16.67 -1.37
CA HIS A 149 -26.66 -16.46 -2.23
C HIS A 149 -26.70 -15.03 -2.80
N PRO A 150 -25.70 -14.62 -3.60
CA PRO A 150 -25.65 -13.26 -4.18
C PRO A 150 -26.90 -12.92 -4.99
N GLY A 151 -27.50 -13.90 -5.68
CA GLY A 151 -28.72 -13.71 -6.45
C GLY A 151 -29.92 -13.29 -5.60
N GLU A 152 -30.07 -13.83 -4.39
CA GLU A 152 -31.18 -13.47 -3.49
C GLU A 152 -31.00 -12.06 -2.91
N VAL A 153 -29.74 -11.67 -2.66
CA VAL A 153 -29.38 -10.31 -2.25
C VAL A 153 -29.73 -9.30 -3.35
N PHE A 154 -29.38 -9.59 -4.60
CA PHE A 154 -29.74 -8.75 -5.74
C PHE A 154 -31.25 -8.68 -5.98
N GLU A 155 -31.94 -9.81 -5.91
CA GLU A 155 -33.39 -9.87 -6.10
C GLU A 155 -34.12 -9.04 -5.04
N LYS A 156 -33.64 -9.08 -3.78
CA LYS A 156 -34.17 -8.23 -2.73
C LYS A 156 -33.90 -6.75 -3.00
N ALA A 157 -32.68 -6.42 -3.43
CA ALA A 157 -32.29 -5.05 -3.73
C ALA A 157 -33.09 -4.43 -4.87
N LEU A 158 -33.44 -5.22 -5.89
CA LEU A 158 -34.32 -4.81 -7.00
C LEU A 158 -35.72 -4.36 -6.55
N THR A 159 -36.15 -4.68 -5.32
CA THR A 159 -37.43 -4.18 -4.79
C THR A 159 -37.39 -2.72 -4.35
N TYR A 160 -36.19 -2.12 -4.28
CA TYR A 160 -35.98 -0.74 -3.82
C TYR A 160 -35.45 0.19 -4.92
N GLY A 161 -35.03 -0.36 -6.06
CA GLY A 161 -34.56 0.43 -7.19
C GLY A 161 -33.68 -0.36 -8.15
N GLN A 162 -32.96 0.36 -9.03
CA GLN A 162 -32.15 -0.23 -10.08
C GLN A 162 -30.73 -0.56 -9.60
N LEU A 163 -30.22 -1.73 -9.98
CA LEU A 163 -28.85 -2.12 -9.62
C LEU A 163 -27.83 -1.55 -10.61
N SER A 164 -26.72 -1.04 -10.08
CA SER A 164 -25.54 -0.63 -10.84
C SER A 164 -24.26 -1.11 -10.15
N ARG A 165 -23.14 -1.16 -10.91
CA ARG A 165 -21.82 -1.56 -10.41
C ARG A 165 -21.83 -2.90 -9.64
N MET A 166 -22.55 -3.89 -10.17
CA MET A 166 -22.66 -5.22 -9.56
C MET A 166 -21.37 -6.02 -9.73
N LYS A 167 -20.86 -6.60 -8.64
CA LYS A 167 -19.66 -7.44 -8.58
C LYS A 167 -19.92 -8.64 -7.67
N ILE A 168 -19.48 -9.81 -8.09
CA ILE A 168 -19.46 -11.03 -7.27
C ILE A 168 -18.06 -11.63 -7.38
N ASP A 169 -17.35 -11.74 -6.27
CA ASP A 169 -16.06 -12.42 -6.22
C ASP A 169 -16.13 -13.67 -5.35
N ASN A 170 -15.57 -14.78 -5.83
CA ASN A 170 -15.47 -16.01 -5.06
C ASN A 170 -14.21 -15.99 -4.20
N MET A 171 -14.37 -15.67 -2.92
CA MET A 171 -13.26 -15.53 -1.98
C MET A 171 -12.50 -16.85 -1.75
N ARG A 172 -13.12 -18.01 -2.01
CA ARG A 172 -12.43 -19.31 -1.91
C ARG A 172 -11.47 -19.53 -3.08
N ILE A 173 -11.86 -19.08 -4.27
CA ILE A 173 -11.00 -19.15 -5.47
C ILE A 173 -9.86 -18.17 -5.30
N GLU A 174 -10.14 -16.92 -4.92
CA GLU A 174 -9.11 -15.91 -4.71
C GLU A 174 -8.07 -16.32 -3.64
N ALA A 175 -8.52 -16.95 -2.55
CA ALA A 175 -7.61 -17.52 -1.56
C ALA A 175 -6.75 -18.64 -2.17
N THR A 176 -7.35 -19.51 -2.99
CA THR A 176 -6.64 -20.64 -3.62
C THR A 176 -5.64 -20.16 -4.67
N GLU A 177 -6.00 -19.19 -5.50
CA GLU A 177 -5.11 -18.58 -6.51
C GLU A 177 -3.91 -17.90 -5.86
N LYS A 178 -4.11 -17.16 -4.77
CA LYS A 178 -3.01 -16.58 -3.98
C LYS A 178 -2.08 -17.66 -3.41
N PHE A 179 -2.63 -18.78 -2.94
CA PHE A 179 -1.83 -19.92 -2.49
C PHE A 179 -1.10 -20.64 -3.64
N GLU A 180 -1.68 -20.70 -4.83
CA GLU A 180 -1.07 -21.28 -6.03
C GLU A 180 0.08 -20.43 -6.56
N GLU A 181 -0.09 -19.10 -6.62
CA GLU A 181 0.98 -18.16 -6.98
C GLU A 181 2.17 -18.22 -6.01
N GLU A 182 1.91 -18.32 -4.71
CA GLU A 182 2.96 -18.53 -3.71
C GLU A 182 3.66 -19.89 -3.88
N ARG A 183 2.91 -20.93 -4.24
CA ARG A 183 3.46 -22.28 -4.48
C ARG A 183 4.25 -22.38 -5.77
N GLU A 184 3.82 -21.76 -6.86
CA GLU A 184 4.57 -21.71 -8.12
C GLU A 184 5.88 -20.96 -7.96
N LYS A 185 5.89 -19.87 -7.19
CA LYS A 185 7.11 -19.16 -6.80
C LYS A 185 8.07 -20.07 -6.01
N ILE A 186 7.54 -20.91 -5.12
CA ILE A 186 8.35 -21.88 -4.35
C ILE A 186 8.83 -23.05 -5.24
N ALA A 187 8.01 -23.53 -6.17
CA ALA A 187 8.34 -24.65 -7.06
C ALA A 187 9.37 -24.25 -8.13
N ALA A 188 9.24 -23.05 -8.70
CA ALA A 188 10.21 -22.47 -9.62
C ALA A 188 11.60 -22.32 -8.97
N ALA A 189 11.64 -22.05 -7.66
CA ALA A 189 12.88 -21.96 -6.89
C ALA A 189 13.54 -23.30 -6.53
N GLN A 190 12.89 -24.46 -6.75
CA GLN A 190 13.40 -25.77 -6.29
C GLN A 190 13.59 -26.84 -7.38
N GLY A 191 13.20 -26.58 -8.63
CA GLY A 191 13.66 -27.34 -9.80
C GLY A 191 13.29 -28.83 -9.86
N ASP A 192 12.17 -29.27 -9.27
CA ASP A 192 11.76 -30.69 -9.31
C ASP A 192 10.28 -30.86 -9.72
N GLU A 193 10.01 -30.72 -11.03
CA GLU A 193 8.69 -30.81 -11.67
C GLU A 193 7.92 -32.11 -11.30
N LYS A 194 8.63 -33.22 -11.03
CA LYS A 194 8.00 -34.52 -10.75
C LYS A 194 7.34 -34.59 -9.36
N MET A 195 7.83 -33.82 -8.40
CA MET A 195 7.24 -33.78 -7.05
C MET A 195 5.97 -32.94 -7.03
N ALA A 196 5.92 -31.87 -7.85
CA ALA A 196 4.74 -31.05 -8.06
C ALA A 196 3.61 -31.84 -8.74
N GLU A 197 3.93 -32.61 -9.77
CA GLU A 197 2.96 -33.43 -10.52
C GLU A 197 2.34 -34.54 -9.65
N ALA A 198 3.14 -35.20 -8.80
CA ALA A 198 2.66 -36.22 -7.86
C ALA A 198 1.82 -35.63 -6.71
N MET A 199 2.15 -34.42 -6.23
CA MET A 199 1.37 -33.73 -5.20
C MET A 199 0.05 -33.17 -5.74
N PHE A 200 0.04 -32.71 -6.99
CA PHE A 200 -1.18 -32.26 -7.67
C PHE A 200 -2.19 -33.41 -7.81
N ALA A 201 -1.74 -34.60 -8.24
CA ALA A 201 -2.58 -35.79 -8.33
C ALA A 201 -3.17 -36.22 -6.96
N ASP A 202 -2.41 -36.07 -5.87
CA ASP A 202 -2.89 -36.41 -4.52
C ASP A 202 -3.93 -35.40 -3.99
N ILE A 203 -3.76 -34.10 -4.26
CA ILE A 203 -4.70 -33.05 -3.85
C ILE A 203 -6.03 -33.14 -4.60
N VAL A 204 -5.99 -33.36 -5.93
CA VAL A 204 -7.20 -33.59 -6.74
C VAL A 204 -7.96 -34.82 -6.23
N SER A 205 -7.25 -35.90 -5.89
CA SER A 205 -7.87 -37.12 -5.33
C SER A 205 -8.49 -36.95 -3.94
N ARG A 206 -8.02 -35.96 -3.16
CA ARG A 206 -8.57 -35.62 -1.83
C ARG A 206 -9.82 -34.75 -1.93
N ASN A 207 -9.89 -33.86 -2.93
CA ASN A 207 -11.09 -33.05 -3.20
C ASN A 207 -12.24 -33.87 -3.79
N GLU A 208 -11.96 -34.90 -4.61
CA GLU A 208 -12.99 -35.81 -5.09
C GLU A 208 -13.64 -36.64 -3.96
N ARG A 209 -12.90 -36.95 -2.88
CA ARG A 209 -13.44 -37.69 -1.72
C ARG A 209 -14.30 -36.84 -0.78
N SER A 210 -14.12 -35.53 -0.76
CA SER A 210 -14.99 -34.61 -0.02
C SER A 210 -16.35 -34.39 -0.72
N SER A 211 -16.44 -34.75 -2.00
CA SER A 211 -17.61 -34.55 -2.85
C SER A 211 -18.67 -35.68 -2.78
N SER A 212 -18.53 -36.67 -1.88
CA SER A 212 -19.48 -37.80 -1.82
C SER A 212 -20.82 -37.50 -1.10
N ALA A 213 -21.03 -36.25 -0.66
CA ALA A 213 -22.28 -35.83 -0.04
C ALA A 213 -22.81 -34.55 -0.69
N ILE A 214 -23.30 -34.67 -1.93
CA ILE A 214 -24.52 -34.03 -2.48
C ILE A 214 -24.69 -34.66 -3.87
N ASN A 215 -25.41 -35.79 -3.91
CA ASN A 215 -25.80 -36.42 -5.16
C ASN A 215 -27.30 -36.21 -5.33
N SER A 216 -27.67 -35.08 -5.93
CA SER A 216 -28.98 -34.92 -6.56
C SER A 216 -28.94 -33.84 -7.65
N GLY A 217 -28.68 -34.28 -8.88
CA GLY A 217 -29.51 -33.84 -10.00
C GLY A 217 -29.04 -32.71 -10.92
N ILE A 218 -27.75 -32.33 -10.96
CA ILE A 218 -27.28 -31.37 -11.97
C ILE A 218 -26.28 -32.04 -12.91
N LYS A 219 -26.71 -32.27 -14.16
CA LYS A 219 -25.81 -32.65 -15.26
C LYS A 219 -24.93 -31.46 -15.58
N ILE A 220 -23.67 -31.51 -15.17
CA ILE A 220 -22.65 -30.54 -15.58
C ILE A 220 -22.30 -30.85 -17.04
N ASN A 221 -22.62 -29.91 -17.92
CA ASN A 221 -22.21 -29.95 -19.31
C ASN A 221 -20.77 -29.42 -19.34
N GLU A 222 -19.81 -30.26 -19.74
CA GLU A 222 -18.39 -29.87 -19.89
C GLU A 222 -18.27 -28.74 -20.92
N LYS A 223 -18.26 -27.49 -20.45
CA LYS A 223 -17.79 -26.37 -21.26
C LYS A 223 -16.27 -26.34 -21.17
N LYS A 224 -15.61 -26.58 -22.30
CA LYS A 224 -14.20 -26.29 -22.55
C LYS A 224 -13.86 -24.91 -21.96
N ALA A 225 -12.76 -24.85 -21.20
CA ALA A 225 -12.14 -23.60 -20.77
C ALA A 225 -11.93 -22.70 -21.99
N GLU A 226 -12.64 -21.56 -22.02
CA GLU A 226 -12.32 -20.47 -22.93
C GLU A 226 -11.10 -19.75 -22.39
N ALA A 227 -10.11 -19.52 -23.25
CA ALA A 227 -8.91 -18.76 -22.93
C ALA A 227 -9.26 -17.35 -22.41
N PRO A 228 -8.44 -16.76 -21.51
CA PRO A 228 -8.71 -15.44 -20.96
C PRO A 228 -8.85 -14.41 -22.09
N LYS A 229 -9.97 -13.67 -22.10
CA LYS A 229 -10.18 -12.56 -23.02
C LYS A 229 -9.11 -11.52 -22.74
N LYS A 230 -8.28 -11.18 -23.74
CA LYS A 230 -7.39 -10.03 -23.69
C LYS A 230 -8.23 -8.78 -23.41
N GLU A 231 -7.98 -8.12 -22.28
CA GLU A 231 -8.57 -6.84 -21.96
C GLU A 231 -8.20 -5.79 -23.02
N GLU A 232 -9.15 -4.92 -23.36
CA GLU A 232 -8.92 -3.83 -24.30
C GLU A 232 -7.92 -2.81 -23.72
N VAL A 233 -6.97 -2.36 -24.54
CA VAL A 233 -5.95 -1.39 -24.13
C VAL A 233 -6.61 -0.03 -23.89
N LYS A 234 -6.49 0.50 -22.67
CA LYS A 234 -7.03 1.83 -22.32
C LYS A 234 -6.21 2.96 -22.98
N GLU A 235 -6.85 4.10 -23.22
CA GLU A 235 -6.11 5.30 -23.65
C GLU A 235 -5.20 5.83 -22.53
N VAL A 236 -5.71 5.79 -21.29
CA VAL A 236 -5.04 6.32 -20.10
C VAL A 236 -5.13 5.33 -18.95
N GLY A 237 -4.05 5.25 -18.17
CA GLY A 237 -4.02 4.57 -16.88
C GLY A 237 -3.19 5.34 -15.85
N PHE A 238 -3.35 4.97 -14.59
CA PHE A 238 -2.75 5.66 -13.45
C PHE A 238 -2.04 4.67 -12.52
N ILE A 239 -0.87 5.11 -12.04
CA ILE A 239 -0.09 4.43 -11.02
C ILE A 239 0.07 5.41 -9.86
N ALA A 240 -0.21 4.97 -8.64
CA ALA A 240 0.03 5.76 -7.44
C ALA A 240 0.91 4.99 -6.45
N VAL A 241 1.82 5.70 -5.81
CA VAL A 241 2.51 5.19 -4.62
C VAL A 241 1.68 5.58 -3.42
N SER A 242 1.32 4.61 -2.60
CA SER A 242 0.44 4.86 -1.46
C SER A 242 0.68 3.82 -0.37
N ILE A 243 0.47 4.22 0.89
CA ILE A 243 0.44 3.28 2.02
C ILE A 243 -0.78 3.55 2.87
N GLY A 244 -1.35 2.47 3.37
CA GLY A 244 -2.54 2.47 4.19
C GLY A 244 -3.73 1.93 3.41
N SER A 245 -4.49 1.04 4.03
CA SER A 245 -5.63 0.40 3.38
C SER A 245 -6.64 1.43 2.91
N GLY A 246 -6.90 2.47 3.71
CA GLY A 246 -7.82 3.54 3.38
C GLY A 246 -7.32 4.44 2.24
N MET A 247 -6.04 4.86 2.27
CA MET A 247 -5.42 5.58 1.15
C MET A 247 -5.48 4.76 -0.16
N ASN A 248 -5.24 3.45 -0.06
CA ASN A 248 -5.29 2.55 -1.21
C ASN A 248 -6.72 2.41 -1.76
N GLU A 249 -7.72 2.38 -0.90
CA GLU A 249 -9.13 2.40 -1.28
C GLU A 249 -9.53 3.72 -1.97
N ILE A 250 -9.05 4.86 -1.47
CA ILE A 250 -9.28 6.17 -2.10
C ILE A 250 -8.69 6.19 -3.51
N PHE A 251 -7.43 5.82 -3.69
CA PHE A 251 -6.82 5.78 -5.03
C PHE A 251 -7.52 4.79 -5.98
N LYS A 252 -7.89 3.59 -5.50
CA LYS A 252 -8.69 2.64 -6.30
C LYS A 252 -10.04 3.24 -6.68
N GLY A 253 -10.69 3.94 -5.75
CA GLY A 253 -11.96 4.64 -5.97
C GLY A 253 -11.85 5.77 -7.01
N LEU A 254 -10.70 6.44 -7.07
CA LEU A 254 -10.38 7.46 -8.07
C LEU A 254 -9.89 6.88 -9.41
N GLY A 255 -9.86 5.56 -9.56
CA GLY A 255 -9.54 4.89 -10.83
C GLY A 255 -8.06 4.63 -11.06
N VAL A 256 -7.23 4.58 -10.01
CA VAL A 256 -5.84 4.13 -10.12
C VAL A 256 -5.79 2.64 -10.51
N ASP A 257 -5.08 2.34 -11.59
CA ASP A 257 -4.96 0.97 -12.13
C ASP A 257 -3.97 0.12 -11.34
N TYR A 258 -2.91 0.74 -10.79
CA TYR A 258 -1.90 0.03 -10.02
C TYR A 258 -1.41 0.87 -8.84
N ILE A 259 -1.41 0.27 -7.66
CA ILE A 259 -0.87 0.89 -6.45
C ILE A 259 0.44 0.22 -6.11
N ILE A 260 1.49 1.02 -6.00
CA ILE A 260 2.77 0.59 -5.46
C ILE A 260 2.74 0.85 -3.97
N GLU A 261 2.54 -0.22 -3.19
CA GLU A 261 2.70 -0.17 -1.74
C GLU A 261 4.19 -0.04 -1.45
N GLY A 262 4.63 1.17 -1.09
CA GLY A 262 6.00 1.40 -0.65
C GLY A 262 6.28 0.46 0.51
N GLY A 263 7.28 -0.43 0.39
CA GLY A 263 7.62 -1.40 1.44
C GLY A 263 8.06 -0.72 2.75
N GLN A 264 8.83 -1.42 3.60
CA GLN A 264 9.25 -0.86 4.91
C GLN A 264 9.88 0.54 4.85
N THR A 265 10.53 0.89 3.73
CA THR A 265 11.21 2.18 3.53
C THR A 265 10.36 3.24 2.85
N MET A 266 9.13 2.92 2.42
CA MET A 266 8.20 3.83 1.73
C MET A 266 8.72 4.48 0.43
N ASN A 267 9.88 4.02 -0.08
CA ASN A 267 10.58 4.58 -1.22
C ASN A 267 10.76 3.49 -2.30
N PRO A 268 9.73 3.20 -3.12
CA PRO A 268 9.85 2.23 -4.21
C PRO A 268 10.97 2.62 -5.19
N SER A 269 11.61 1.59 -5.72
CA SER A 269 12.72 1.69 -6.66
C SER A 269 12.24 1.96 -8.09
N THR A 270 13.20 2.25 -8.98
CA THR A 270 12.93 2.34 -10.43
C THR A 270 12.41 1.01 -10.99
N GLU A 271 12.81 -0.13 -10.43
CA GLU A 271 12.33 -1.45 -10.84
C GLU A 271 10.86 -1.67 -10.45
N ASP A 272 10.47 -1.26 -9.24
CA ASP A 272 9.07 -1.32 -8.80
C ASP A 272 8.15 -0.50 -9.73
N MET A 273 8.62 0.67 -10.17
CA MET A 273 7.93 1.50 -11.15
C MET A 273 7.80 0.82 -12.51
N LEU A 274 8.86 0.20 -13.01
CA LEU A 274 8.83 -0.55 -14.28
C LEU A 274 7.87 -1.74 -14.21
N ASN A 275 7.88 -2.46 -13.09
CA ASN A 275 6.94 -3.56 -12.83
C ASN A 275 5.50 -3.05 -12.82
N ALA A 276 5.20 -1.94 -12.13
CA ALA A 276 3.88 -1.33 -12.15
C ALA A 276 3.46 -0.91 -13.57
N ILE A 277 4.34 -0.24 -14.33
CA ILE A 277 4.10 0.16 -15.73
C ILE A 277 3.77 -1.04 -16.62
N SER A 278 4.42 -2.19 -16.39
CA SER A 278 4.17 -3.40 -17.17
C SER A 278 2.77 -3.99 -16.92
N ASN A 279 2.26 -3.86 -15.69
CA ASN A 279 0.96 -4.36 -15.27
C ASN A 279 -0.22 -3.45 -15.68
N VAL A 280 0.03 -2.19 -16.04
CA VAL A 280 -1.03 -1.27 -16.50
C VAL A 280 -1.21 -1.36 -18.03
N ASN A 281 -2.37 -1.84 -18.48
CA ASN A 281 -2.70 -1.97 -19.90
C ASN A 281 -3.24 -0.67 -20.51
N ALA A 282 -2.41 0.37 -20.59
CA ALA A 282 -2.77 1.68 -21.16
C ALA A 282 -1.70 2.25 -22.09
N LYS A 283 -2.10 3.10 -23.05
CA LYS A 283 -1.19 3.81 -23.97
C LYS A 283 -0.41 4.93 -23.30
N THR A 284 -1.09 5.74 -22.49
CA THR A 284 -0.50 6.77 -21.64
C THR A 284 -0.68 6.40 -20.19
N ILE A 285 0.40 6.41 -19.40
CA ILE A 285 0.36 6.09 -17.97
C ILE A 285 0.85 7.31 -17.19
N TYR A 286 0.02 7.78 -16.26
CA TYR A 286 0.41 8.78 -15.27
C TYR A 286 0.93 8.10 -14.01
N ILE A 287 2.03 8.61 -13.46
CA ILE A 287 2.60 8.15 -12.20
C ILE A 287 2.52 9.28 -11.19
N LEU A 288 1.92 8.99 -10.02
CA LEU A 288 1.80 9.85 -8.84
C LEU A 288 2.76 9.32 -7.75
N PRO A 289 3.98 9.87 -7.63
CA PRO A 289 4.99 9.36 -6.71
C PRO A 289 4.64 9.53 -5.23
N ASN A 290 3.85 10.56 -4.89
CA ASN A 290 3.30 10.86 -3.56
C ASN A 290 4.34 10.90 -2.42
N ASN A 291 5.62 10.97 -2.76
CA ASN A 291 6.76 11.02 -1.87
C ASN A 291 7.92 11.67 -2.64
N GLY A 292 8.49 12.74 -2.08
CA GLY A 292 9.56 13.51 -2.72
C GLY A 292 10.80 12.69 -3.09
N ASN A 293 11.11 11.63 -2.35
CA ASN A 293 12.25 10.75 -2.62
C ASN A 293 12.01 9.80 -3.79
N VAL A 294 10.75 9.59 -4.19
CA VAL A 294 10.34 8.63 -5.22
C VAL A 294 10.26 9.27 -6.60
N VAL A 295 10.14 10.60 -6.67
CA VAL A 295 10.03 11.36 -7.93
C VAL A 295 11.18 11.04 -8.89
N LEU A 296 12.41 10.90 -8.39
CA LEU A 296 13.57 10.57 -9.24
C LEU A 296 13.43 9.17 -9.87
N ALA A 297 13.04 8.18 -9.08
CA ALA A 297 12.85 6.81 -9.55
C ALA A 297 11.74 6.72 -10.61
N ALA A 298 10.62 7.41 -10.39
CA ALA A 298 9.53 7.50 -11.36
C ALA A 298 9.99 8.11 -12.70
N ASN A 299 10.79 9.20 -12.66
CA ASN A 299 11.34 9.82 -13.87
C ASN A 299 12.34 8.92 -14.61
N GLN A 300 13.15 8.15 -13.88
CA GLN A 300 14.04 7.16 -14.47
C GLN A 300 13.24 6.05 -15.18
N ALA A 301 12.22 5.51 -14.53
CA ALA A 301 11.35 4.50 -15.14
C ALA A 301 10.68 5.02 -16.40
N ALA A 302 10.17 6.26 -16.37
CA ALA A 302 9.59 6.94 -17.54
C ALA A 302 10.58 7.05 -18.71
N THR A 303 11.87 7.29 -18.44
CA THR A 303 12.92 7.37 -19.47
C THR A 303 13.28 6.00 -20.05
N LEU A 304 13.17 4.94 -19.25
CA LEU A 304 13.51 3.57 -19.63
C LEU A 304 12.39 2.88 -20.44
N THR A 305 11.12 3.21 -20.18
CA THR A 305 9.98 2.71 -20.96
C THR A 305 9.96 3.30 -22.38
N LYS A 306 9.77 2.44 -23.40
CA LYS A 306 9.81 2.85 -24.83
C LYS A 306 8.52 2.59 -25.59
N ASP A 307 7.68 1.69 -25.09
CA ASP A 307 6.48 1.16 -25.72
C ASP A 307 5.19 1.86 -25.28
N LYS A 308 5.24 2.64 -24.19
CA LYS A 308 4.12 3.41 -23.64
C LYS A 308 4.56 4.86 -23.36
N LYS A 309 3.61 5.80 -23.40
CA LYS A 309 3.86 7.19 -22.99
C LYS A 309 3.76 7.27 -21.47
N ILE A 310 4.86 7.54 -20.78
CA ILE A 310 4.88 7.69 -19.33
C ILE A 310 4.93 9.17 -18.96
N VAL A 311 4.05 9.59 -18.06
CA VAL A 311 3.94 10.96 -17.56
C VAL A 311 4.07 10.94 -16.05
N VAL A 312 5.08 11.61 -15.51
CA VAL A 312 5.25 11.73 -14.06
C VAL A 312 4.64 13.05 -13.60
N VAL A 313 3.61 12.97 -12.76
CA VAL A 313 3.04 14.13 -12.05
C VAL A 313 3.75 14.19 -10.70
N PRO A 314 4.65 15.16 -10.45
CA PRO A 314 5.62 15.08 -9.35
C PRO A 314 5.03 15.42 -7.97
N SER A 315 3.94 14.76 -7.58
CA SER A 315 3.36 14.82 -6.24
C SER A 315 4.37 14.32 -5.21
N LYS A 316 4.46 15.03 -4.09
CA LYS A 316 5.39 14.72 -2.99
C LYS A 316 4.70 14.17 -1.75
N THR A 317 3.37 14.27 -1.71
CA THR A 317 2.53 13.76 -0.63
C THR A 317 1.30 13.07 -1.24
N VAL A 318 0.65 12.22 -0.46
CA VAL A 318 -0.58 11.54 -0.89
C VAL A 318 -1.71 12.53 -1.19
N PRO A 319 -1.99 13.56 -0.35
CA PRO A 319 -3.03 14.55 -0.67
C PRO A 319 -2.79 15.29 -1.99
N GLN A 320 -1.54 15.64 -2.30
CA GLN A 320 -1.19 16.21 -3.61
C GLN A 320 -1.52 15.26 -4.76
N GLY A 321 -1.29 13.95 -4.58
CA GLY A 321 -1.64 12.93 -5.56
C GLY A 321 -3.15 12.81 -5.78
N ILE A 322 -3.93 12.87 -4.69
CA ILE A 322 -5.40 12.86 -4.74
C ILE A 322 -5.91 14.11 -5.49
N ALA A 323 -5.43 15.29 -5.11
CA ALA A 323 -5.82 16.56 -5.74
C ALA A 323 -5.48 16.59 -7.24
N ALA A 324 -4.29 16.09 -7.62
CA ALA A 324 -3.90 15.93 -9.01
C ALA A 324 -4.89 15.01 -9.76
N LEU A 325 -5.19 13.85 -9.20
CA LEU A 325 -6.03 12.85 -9.85
C LEU A 325 -7.48 13.31 -10.04
N ILE A 326 -8.08 13.96 -9.03
CA ILE A 326 -9.44 14.51 -9.12
C ILE A 326 -9.55 15.56 -10.23
N ASN A 327 -8.47 16.30 -10.50
CA ASN A 327 -8.43 17.35 -11.51
C ASN A 327 -8.05 16.86 -12.92
N TYR A 328 -7.88 15.55 -13.11
CA TYR A 328 -7.67 14.99 -14.44
C TYR A 328 -8.92 15.16 -15.33
N VAL A 329 -8.74 15.66 -16.56
CA VAL A 329 -9.84 15.86 -17.52
C VAL A 329 -9.63 14.99 -18.76
N TYR A 330 -10.57 14.09 -19.02
CA TYR A 330 -10.46 13.08 -20.10
C TYR A 330 -10.19 13.68 -21.50
N ASP A 331 -10.79 14.83 -21.80
CA ASP A 331 -10.72 15.46 -23.14
C ASP A 331 -9.47 16.33 -23.36
N ARG A 332 -8.57 16.45 -22.38
CA ARG A 332 -7.34 17.23 -22.50
C ARG A 332 -6.16 16.39 -22.97
N THR A 333 -5.23 17.03 -23.69
CA THR A 333 -3.97 16.38 -24.04
C THR A 333 -3.17 16.02 -22.79
N PRO A 334 -2.24 15.04 -22.86
CA PRO A 334 -1.46 14.70 -21.69
C PRO A 334 -0.63 15.85 -21.13
N GLU A 335 -0.12 16.72 -22.00
CA GLU A 335 0.62 17.92 -21.63
C GLU A 335 -0.26 18.92 -20.86
N GLU A 336 -1.46 19.21 -21.36
CA GLU A 336 -2.42 20.11 -20.68
C GLU A 336 -2.90 19.53 -19.35
N ASN A 337 -3.18 18.22 -19.30
CA ASN A 337 -3.52 17.54 -18.05
C ASN A 337 -2.35 17.60 -17.06
N THR A 338 -1.12 17.36 -17.51
CA THR A 338 0.06 17.41 -16.64
C THR A 338 0.23 18.77 -15.99
N GLU A 339 0.16 19.85 -16.78
CA GLU A 339 0.31 21.21 -16.24
C GLU A 339 -0.85 21.58 -15.32
N TYR A 340 -2.08 21.22 -15.66
CA TYR A 340 -3.23 21.49 -14.81
C TYR A 340 -3.15 20.73 -13.47
N MET A 341 -2.83 19.42 -13.51
CA MET A 341 -2.65 18.64 -12.28
C MET A 341 -1.52 19.17 -11.40
N LYS A 342 -0.42 19.66 -12.00
CA LYS A 342 0.68 20.29 -11.26
C LYS A 342 0.25 21.59 -10.59
N GLU A 343 -0.54 22.41 -11.27
CA GLU A 343 -1.06 23.66 -10.72
C GLU A 343 -1.98 23.38 -9.53
N GLN A 344 -2.91 22.44 -9.69
CA GLN A 344 -3.87 22.10 -8.63
C GLN A 344 -3.19 21.47 -7.41
N MET A 345 -2.27 20.53 -7.62
CA MET A 345 -1.55 19.94 -6.48
C MET A 345 -0.61 20.92 -5.77
N ALA A 346 -0.16 21.99 -6.43
CA ALA A 346 0.72 22.99 -5.83
C ALA A 346 -0.01 23.94 -4.86
N ALA A 347 -1.35 24.02 -4.94
CA ALA A 347 -2.17 24.75 -3.98
C ALA A 347 -2.30 23.99 -2.64
N ILE A 348 -2.09 22.66 -2.66
CA ILE A 348 -2.24 21.81 -1.48
C ILE A 348 -1.07 21.99 -0.53
N LYS A 349 -1.36 22.47 0.68
CA LYS A 349 -0.43 22.44 1.81
C LYS A 349 -0.60 21.12 2.53
N SER A 350 0.46 20.36 2.69
CA SER A 350 0.39 19.04 3.33
C SER A 350 1.10 19.00 4.68
N GLY A 351 0.58 18.15 5.57
CA GLY A 351 1.13 17.91 6.89
C GLY A 351 1.02 16.45 7.31
N GLU A 352 1.95 15.98 8.13
CA GLU A 352 1.98 14.64 8.71
C GLU A 352 2.22 14.73 10.21
N VAL A 353 1.47 13.96 11.00
CA VAL A 353 1.63 13.86 12.47
C VAL A 353 2.17 12.48 12.81
N THR A 354 3.33 12.43 13.47
CA THR A 354 4.01 11.19 13.87
C THR A 354 4.79 11.38 15.16
N TYR A 355 5.53 10.36 15.61
CA TYR A 355 6.34 10.42 16.81
C TYR A 355 7.85 10.41 16.49
N ALA A 356 8.64 10.98 17.39
CA ALA A 356 10.08 10.99 17.29
C ALA A 356 10.68 9.64 17.73
N VAL A 357 11.41 8.98 16.85
CA VAL A 357 12.07 7.70 17.16
C VAL A 357 13.36 7.84 17.99
N ARG A 358 13.89 9.07 18.10
CA ARG A 358 15.12 9.38 18.85
C ARG A 358 15.18 10.86 19.23
N ASP A 359 16.01 11.18 20.21
CA ASP A 359 16.36 12.55 20.56
C ASP A 359 17.06 13.26 19.38
N THR A 360 16.66 14.49 19.10
CA THR A 360 17.28 15.34 18.07
C THR A 360 17.11 16.82 18.40
N THR A 361 17.77 17.69 17.62
CA THR A 361 17.57 19.14 17.67
C THR A 361 17.31 19.63 16.25
N TYR A 362 16.21 20.36 16.06
CA TYR A 362 15.82 20.90 14.76
C TYR A 362 15.45 22.38 14.92
N GLU A 363 16.10 23.26 14.16
CA GLU A 363 15.91 24.72 14.23
C GLU A 363 15.95 25.30 15.67
N GLY A 364 16.77 24.71 16.54
CA GLY A 364 16.89 25.12 17.95
C GLY A 364 15.81 24.58 18.89
N LYS A 365 14.83 23.82 18.39
CA LYS A 365 13.89 23.03 19.20
C LYS A 365 14.53 21.69 19.56
N THR A 366 14.51 21.33 20.85
CA THR A 366 14.89 19.99 21.32
C THR A 366 13.69 19.07 21.19
N ILE A 367 13.86 17.96 20.47
CA ILE A 367 12.86 16.92 20.28
C ILE A 367 13.37 15.68 20.97
N LYS A 368 12.58 15.10 21.88
CA LYS A 368 12.92 13.87 22.57
C LYS A 368 12.26 12.68 21.91
N GLN A 369 12.83 11.51 22.12
CA GLN A 369 12.20 10.26 21.75
C GLN A 369 10.78 10.18 22.35
N ASN A 370 9.83 9.78 21.50
CA ASN A 370 8.39 9.72 21.73
C ASN A 370 7.65 11.06 21.77
N ASP A 371 8.32 12.20 21.59
CA ASP A 371 7.60 13.45 21.33
C ASP A 371 6.79 13.31 20.04
N ILE A 372 5.60 13.92 20.01
CA ILE A 372 4.80 14.03 18.81
C ILE A 372 5.34 15.19 17.97
N MET A 373 5.46 14.96 16.68
CA MET A 373 5.94 15.92 15.70
C MET A 373 4.87 16.14 14.62
N GLY A 374 4.62 17.41 14.33
CA GLY A 374 3.89 17.83 13.13
C GLY A 374 4.89 18.29 12.06
N ILE A 375 4.92 17.59 10.93
CA ILE A 375 5.82 17.85 9.81
C ILE A 375 5.00 18.45 8.67
N GLY A 376 5.29 19.68 8.27
CA GLY A 376 4.71 20.31 7.09
C GLY A 376 5.69 20.36 5.92
N ASP A 377 5.30 20.98 4.82
CA ASP A 377 6.10 21.07 3.58
C ASP A 377 7.51 21.67 3.77
N LYS A 378 7.71 22.51 4.81
CA LYS A 378 8.98 23.18 5.11
C LYS A 378 9.80 22.48 6.19
N GLY A 379 9.32 21.37 6.74
CA GLY A 379 9.95 20.64 7.85
C GLY A 379 9.09 20.60 9.11
N ILE A 380 9.72 20.50 10.28
CA ILE A 380 9.02 20.31 11.55
C ILE A 380 8.37 21.64 11.99
N ALA A 381 7.05 21.70 11.94
CA ALA A 381 6.27 22.88 12.31
C ALA A 381 5.84 22.85 13.79
N ALA A 382 5.45 21.68 14.29
CA ALA A 382 4.92 21.48 15.64
C ALA A 382 5.66 20.37 16.39
N VAL A 383 5.82 20.51 17.72
CA VAL A 383 6.41 19.49 18.60
C VAL A 383 5.69 19.53 19.94
N GLY A 384 5.16 18.40 20.38
CA GLY A 384 4.41 18.28 21.63
C GLY A 384 4.44 16.88 22.20
N SER A 385 3.62 16.63 23.22
CA SER A 385 3.43 15.30 23.82
C SER A 385 2.04 14.71 23.57
N ASP A 386 1.11 15.54 23.08
CA ASP A 386 -0.27 15.17 22.79
C ASP A 386 -0.51 15.22 21.27
N ILE A 387 -1.23 14.24 20.74
CA ILE A 387 -1.37 14.05 19.30
C ILE A 387 -2.29 15.11 18.70
N GLU A 388 -3.43 15.34 19.34
CA GLU A 388 -4.45 16.28 18.90
C GLU A 388 -3.96 17.73 19.03
N GLU A 389 -3.31 18.10 20.13
CA GLU A 389 -2.71 19.45 20.27
C GLU A 389 -1.63 19.71 19.21
N THR A 390 -0.76 18.72 18.94
CA THR A 390 0.30 18.85 17.93
C THR A 390 -0.29 18.95 16.52
N ALA A 391 -1.35 18.19 16.22
CA ALA A 391 -2.07 18.28 14.95
C ALA A 391 -2.70 19.68 14.76
N LEU A 392 -3.32 20.25 15.79
CA LEU A 392 -3.90 21.59 15.75
C LEU A 392 -2.84 22.68 15.56
N GLU A 393 -1.66 22.55 16.17
CA GLU A 393 -0.53 23.47 15.97
C GLU A 393 0.00 23.37 14.52
N LEU A 394 0.12 22.15 13.97
CA LEU A 394 0.50 21.94 12.59
C LEU A 394 -0.52 22.59 11.63
N ILE A 395 -1.82 22.36 11.81
CA ILE A 395 -2.89 22.97 10.99
C ILE A 395 -2.87 24.49 11.08
N ALA A 396 -2.66 25.05 12.28
CA ALA A 396 -2.54 26.50 12.47
C ALA A 396 -1.37 27.12 11.69
N SER A 397 -0.33 26.33 11.37
CA SER A 397 0.79 26.78 10.54
C SER A 397 0.51 26.70 9.03
N MET A 398 -0.55 25.98 8.62
CA MET A 398 -0.92 25.75 7.22
C MET A 398 -2.12 26.61 6.77
N ILE A 399 -3.10 26.87 7.66
CA ILE A 399 -4.26 27.70 7.35
C ILE A 399 -3.86 29.16 7.11
N ASP A 400 -4.43 29.76 6.07
CA ASP A 400 -4.42 31.19 5.76
C ASP A 400 -5.81 31.69 5.30
N GLU A 401 -5.89 32.94 4.84
CA GLU A 401 -7.15 33.60 4.47
C GLU A 401 -7.84 33.01 3.24
N ASP A 402 -7.11 32.25 2.42
CA ASP A 402 -7.63 31.63 1.20
C ASP A 402 -8.03 30.15 1.43
N SER A 403 -7.78 29.63 2.63
CA SER A 403 -8.05 28.23 2.97
C SER A 403 -9.55 27.97 3.13
N GLY A 404 -10.09 26.98 2.42
CA GLY A 404 -11.51 26.61 2.44
C GLY A 404 -11.79 25.18 2.91
N LEU A 405 -10.81 24.28 2.84
CA LEU A 405 -10.98 22.88 3.21
C LEU A 405 -9.77 22.35 3.98
N VAL A 406 -10.04 21.56 5.03
CA VAL A 406 -9.05 20.73 5.73
C VAL A 406 -9.46 19.27 5.60
N SER A 407 -8.60 18.44 5.02
CA SER A 407 -8.85 16.99 4.94
C SER A 407 -7.97 16.27 5.96
N ILE A 408 -8.59 15.39 6.77
CA ILE A 408 -7.96 14.60 7.82
C ILE A 408 -7.97 13.13 7.40
N TYR A 409 -6.79 12.58 7.16
CA TYR A 409 -6.59 11.17 6.86
C TYR A 409 -6.01 10.45 8.09
N TYR A 410 -6.84 9.77 8.87
CA TYR A 410 -6.38 9.14 10.12
C TYR A 410 -5.71 7.78 9.88
N GLY A 411 -4.66 7.51 10.64
CA GLY A 411 -3.82 6.33 10.49
C GLY A 411 -4.33 5.10 11.23
N ALA A 412 -3.65 3.96 11.05
CA ALA A 412 -4.06 2.67 11.62
C ALA A 412 -4.08 2.64 13.16
N GLU A 413 -3.31 3.51 13.82
CA GLU A 413 -3.30 3.64 15.28
C GLU A 413 -4.34 4.63 15.81
N ARG A 414 -5.15 5.26 14.96
CA ARG A 414 -6.23 6.20 15.33
C ARG A 414 -7.59 5.60 15.02
N THR A 415 -8.59 6.00 15.80
CA THR A 415 -9.99 5.68 15.52
C THR A 415 -10.67 6.83 14.78
N GLU A 416 -11.77 6.52 14.10
CA GLU A 416 -12.64 7.54 13.50
C GLU A 416 -13.15 8.54 14.56
N GLU A 417 -13.44 8.06 15.78
CA GLU A 417 -13.85 8.93 16.89
C GLU A 417 -12.76 9.95 17.28
N ASP A 418 -11.48 9.55 17.24
CA ASP A 418 -10.37 10.47 17.51
C ASP A 418 -10.22 11.52 16.41
N ALA A 419 -10.37 11.09 15.15
CA ALA A 419 -10.33 11.99 13.99
C ALA A 419 -11.50 12.98 13.99
N GLU A 420 -12.70 12.53 14.35
CA GLU A 420 -13.90 13.38 14.51
C GLU A 420 -13.73 14.38 15.66
N LYS A 421 -13.08 14.01 16.77
CA LYS A 421 -12.74 14.98 17.83
C LYS A 421 -11.84 16.07 17.30
N LEU A 422 -10.79 15.71 16.54
CA LEU A 422 -9.91 16.69 15.91
C LEU A 422 -10.67 17.57 14.92
N SER A 423 -11.55 16.99 14.10
CA SER A 423 -12.42 17.71 13.16
C SER A 423 -13.29 18.77 13.85
N ASN A 424 -13.94 18.41 14.97
CA ASN A 424 -14.73 19.34 15.76
C ASN A 424 -13.88 20.48 16.33
N LEU A 425 -12.67 20.20 16.83
CA LEU A 425 -11.76 21.23 17.35
C LEU A 425 -11.30 22.20 16.26
N ILE A 426 -11.07 21.70 15.04
CA ILE A 426 -10.74 22.55 13.89
C ILE A 426 -11.93 23.42 13.51
N SER A 427 -13.12 22.83 13.39
CA SER A 427 -14.36 23.52 13.03
C SER A 427 -14.73 24.62 14.04
N GLU A 428 -14.53 24.38 15.34
CA GLU A 428 -14.74 25.40 16.37
C GLU A 428 -13.75 26.57 16.26
N LYS A 429 -12.51 26.29 15.87
CA LYS A 429 -11.43 27.29 15.79
C LYS A 429 -11.44 28.06 14.47
N TYR A 430 -11.86 27.43 13.38
CA TYR A 430 -11.89 27.97 12.02
C TYR A 430 -13.29 27.74 11.39
N PRO A 431 -14.31 28.55 11.75
CA PRO A 431 -15.69 28.32 11.32
C PRO A 431 -15.95 28.49 9.82
N ASP A 432 -15.02 29.12 9.11
CA ASP A 432 -15.10 29.38 7.66
C ASP A 432 -14.43 28.29 6.82
N VAL A 433 -13.91 27.23 7.46
CA VAL A 433 -13.18 26.12 6.83
C VAL A 433 -13.98 24.83 7.00
N ASP A 434 -14.27 24.16 5.90
CA ASP A 434 -14.88 22.83 5.94
C ASP A 434 -13.84 21.78 6.35
N VAL A 435 -14.27 20.74 7.07
CA VAL A 435 -13.38 19.66 7.52
C VAL A 435 -13.90 18.32 7.01
N ASP A 436 -13.09 17.62 6.22
CA ASP A 436 -13.36 16.26 5.74
C ASP A 436 -12.54 15.24 6.53
N VAL A 437 -13.15 14.12 6.92
CA VAL A 437 -12.49 13.06 7.67
C VAL A 437 -12.55 11.77 6.88
N GLN A 438 -11.38 11.17 6.64
CA GLN A 438 -11.21 9.99 5.82
C GLN A 438 -10.32 8.98 6.52
N ASN A 439 -10.63 7.69 6.36
CA ASN A 439 -9.72 6.64 6.78
C ASN A 439 -8.51 6.60 5.84
N GLY A 440 -7.32 6.84 6.38
CA GLY A 440 -6.08 6.64 5.63
C GLY A 440 -5.44 5.29 5.89
N GLY A 441 -5.48 4.81 7.14
CA GLY A 441 -4.96 3.50 7.52
C GLY A 441 -3.44 3.37 7.37
N GLN A 442 -2.72 4.48 7.19
CA GLN A 442 -1.26 4.47 7.15
C GLN A 442 -0.69 4.05 8.52
N PRO A 443 0.39 3.24 8.56
CA PRO A 443 0.85 2.61 9.80
C PRO A 443 1.72 3.51 10.69
N ILE A 444 2.38 4.53 10.14
CA ILE A 444 3.40 5.34 10.87
C ILE A 444 2.86 6.71 11.29
N TYR A 445 1.94 7.28 10.52
CA TYR A 445 1.42 8.62 10.74
C TYR A 445 0.05 8.55 11.39
N TYR A 446 -0.11 9.19 12.54
CA TYR A 446 -1.40 9.33 13.21
C TYR A 446 -2.40 10.06 12.32
N TYR A 447 -1.95 11.13 11.66
CA TYR A 447 -2.72 11.88 10.68
C TYR A 447 -1.83 12.26 9.49
N VAL A 448 -2.40 12.14 8.29
CA VAL A 448 -1.97 12.89 7.11
C VAL A 448 -3.03 13.97 6.88
N LEU A 449 -2.60 15.19 6.59
CA LEU A 449 -3.46 16.37 6.57
C LEU A 449 -3.24 17.14 5.26
N SER A 450 -4.31 17.71 4.72
CA SER A 450 -4.21 18.78 3.73
C SER A 450 -4.98 20.01 4.14
N VAL A 451 -4.50 21.17 3.69
CA VAL A 451 -5.21 22.45 3.71
C VAL A 451 -5.22 22.99 2.28
N GLU A 452 -6.39 23.33 1.79
CA GLU A 452 -6.65 23.74 0.40
C GLU A 452 -7.26 25.14 0.34
#